data_AF-A0A9X2ZVX0-F1
#
_entry.id   AF-A0A9X2ZVX0-F1
#
_cell.length_a   1.000
_cell.length_b   1.000
_cell.length_c   1.000
_cell.angle_alpha   90.00
_cell.angle_beta   90.00
_cell.angle_gamma   90.00
#
_symmetry.space_group_name_H-M   'P 1'
#
loop_
_entity.id
_entity.type
_entity.pdbx_description
1 polymer ?
#
loop_
_entity_poly.entity_id
_entity_poly.type
_entity_poly.pdbx_seq_one_letter_code
_entity_poly.pdbx_strand_id
1 'polypeptide(L)'
;MTPLDILRAHEPGQWTRPEDCASRTPLPIDEGDRVGVVLFNLGGPSTLGEVEPFLYRLLMDPLLLDVPVGGRMRRWLARSVAYLRAGTLREHYELIGGASPVPRLAREQATVLQDHLDARYGGPAGVGVRVYSAMRYGRPFPEKVAADMEADGVDKVVLVPSYPQYAAGTTGSALAYWKALGARGERPSWPTTVVPEYAANPKYVQAVSERIDEALQRFPRHVREEVALVFSAHGSVFDAQGPRKPPYCCHVHSTVDRVMQHRGRDRPFRTAFQSLMGPNHWLTPSTPDTIAALAEQGHRAVLVVPIAFVTDHVNVRYDLDVDVRETASAHGIDYFEVTAGLNTHPLFIEALGEATMAQLDVPIDTNQRRHGGDGHAQTYPLRPLQQLPRHKVTRDGACPTCGRQWGARRWTHPDRPTQSATATDRPASPPDERSSPLAESRSKEDP
;
A
#
# COMPACT_ATOMS: atom_id res chain seq x y z
N MET A 1 5.18 2.18 -26.75
CA MET A 1 6.58 2.60 -26.41
C MET A 1 7.53 1.41 -26.16
N THR A 2 8.78 1.44 -26.65
CA THR A 2 9.77 0.35 -26.44
C THR A 2 10.59 0.50 -25.14
N PRO A 3 11.24 -0.56 -24.62
CA PRO A 3 12.14 -0.44 -23.47
C PRO A 3 13.31 0.53 -23.67
N LEU A 4 13.76 0.73 -24.91
CA LEU A 4 14.81 1.70 -25.24
C LEU A 4 14.31 3.14 -25.17
N ASP A 5 13.04 3.39 -25.46
CA ASP A 5 12.47 4.74 -25.40
C ASP A 5 12.43 5.26 -23.96
N ILE A 6 12.21 4.38 -22.98
CA ILE A 6 12.26 4.73 -21.54
C ILE A 6 13.66 5.22 -21.16
N LEU A 7 14.72 4.54 -21.61
CA LEU A 7 16.09 4.96 -21.33
C LEU A 7 16.42 6.33 -21.92
N ARG A 8 15.80 6.70 -23.05
CA ARG A 8 15.96 8.02 -23.66
C ARG A 8 15.18 9.11 -22.94
N ALA A 9 14.04 8.76 -22.36
CA ALA A 9 13.18 9.66 -21.61
C ALA A 9 13.67 9.87 -20.15
N HIS A 10 14.62 9.07 -19.67
CA HIS A 10 15.10 9.12 -18.30
C HIS A 10 16.43 9.87 -18.18
N GLU A 11 16.48 10.88 -17.32
CA GLU A 11 17.70 11.55 -16.92
C GLU A 11 18.30 10.90 -15.67
N PRO A 12 19.61 10.52 -15.67
CA PRO A 12 20.25 9.90 -14.52
C PRO A 12 20.10 10.73 -13.24
N GLY A 13 19.77 10.06 -12.14
CA GLY A 13 19.59 10.71 -10.83
C GLY A 13 18.25 11.44 -10.65
N GLN A 14 17.41 11.51 -11.68
CA GLN A 14 16.03 12.00 -11.54
C GLN A 14 15.07 10.86 -11.22
N TRP A 15 14.03 11.17 -10.45
CA TRP A 15 12.89 10.28 -10.25
C TRP A 15 11.60 11.09 -10.37
N THR A 16 10.57 10.47 -10.91
CA THR A 16 9.27 11.12 -11.10
C THR A 16 8.49 11.13 -9.81
N ARG A 17 8.26 12.32 -9.27
CA ARG A 17 7.43 12.52 -8.08
C ARG A 17 5.96 12.58 -8.48
N PRO A 18 5.02 12.20 -7.60
CA PRO A 18 3.60 12.33 -7.90
C PRO A 18 3.19 13.76 -8.31
N GLU A 19 3.80 14.77 -7.67
CA GLU A 19 3.59 16.19 -8.02
C GLU A 19 4.09 16.61 -9.42
N ASP A 20 4.92 15.79 -10.09
CA ASP A 20 5.36 16.06 -11.46
C ASP A 20 4.32 15.63 -12.50
N CYS A 21 3.28 14.89 -12.07
CA CYS A 21 2.24 14.31 -12.92
C CYS A 21 0.83 14.80 -12.59
N ALA A 22 0.64 15.59 -11.53
CA ALA A 22 -0.66 16.06 -11.07
C ALA A 22 -0.61 17.45 -10.44
N SER A 23 -1.73 18.16 -10.51
CA SER A 23 -1.96 19.36 -9.71
C SER A 23 -1.94 19.05 -8.21
N ARG A 24 -1.63 20.06 -7.39
CA ARG A 24 -1.75 19.98 -5.92
C ARG A 24 -3.19 20.16 -5.42
N THR A 25 -4.06 20.64 -6.29
CA THR A 25 -5.50 20.74 -6.02
C THR A 25 -6.21 19.51 -6.56
N PRO A 26 -7.31 19.08 -5.93
CA PRO A 26 -8.20 18.09 -6.52
C PRO A 26 -8.60 18.45 -7.95
N LEU A 27 -8.80 17.43 -8.75
CA LEU A 27 -9.27 17.59 -10.12
C LEU A 27 -10.78 17.86 -10.09
N PRO A 28 -11.26 19.02 -10.59
CA PRO A 28 -12.69 19.30 -10.67
C PRO A 28 -13.35 18.31 -11.62
N ILE A 29 -14.46 17.72 -11.19
CA ILE A 29 -15.31 16.80 -11.95
C ILE A 29 -16.70 17.42 -12.02
N ASP A 30 -17.29 17.42 -13.21
CA ASP A 30 -18.60 17.97 -13.50
C ASP A 30 -19.60 16.85 -13.79
N GLU A 31 -20.89 17.11 -13.61
CA GLU A 31 -21.94 16.16 -13.96
C GLU A 31 -21.87 15.82 -15.47
N GLY A 32 -21.93 14.54 -15.81
CA GLY A 32 -21.79 14.03 -17.18
C GLY A 32 -20.36 13.66 -17.61
N ASP A 33 -19.34 14.03 -16.83
CA ASP A 33 -17.96 13.61 -17.10
C ASP A 33 -17.79 12.09 -17.03
N ARG A 34 -16.84 11.57 -17.81
CA ARG A 34 -16.29 10.23 -17.66
C ARG A 34 -14.89 10.28 -17.06
N VAL A 35 -14.76 9.71 -15.86
CA VAL A 35 -13.49 9.60 -15.14
C VAL A 35 -12.86 8.23 -15.39
N GLY A 36 -11.69 8.23 -16.01
CA GLY A 36 -10.84 7.05 -16.18
C GLY A 36 -9.88 6.88 -15.03
N VAL A 37 -10.02 5.81 -14.26
CA VAL A 37 -9.12 5.44 -13.17
C VAL A 37 -8.13 4.40 -13.67
N VAL A 38 -6.83 4.72 -13.66
CA VAL A 38 -5.78 3.83 -14.14
C VAL A 38 -5.07 3.18 -12.95
N LEU A 39 -5.41 1.91 -12.69
CA LEU A 39 -4.81 1.09 -11.65
C LEU A 39 -3.46 0.51 -12.14
N PHE A 40 -2.35 1.17 -11.78
CA PHE A 40 -1.02 0.74 -12.19
C PHE A 40 -0.49 -0.40 -11.34
N ASN A 41 -0.04 -1.46 -12.00
CA ASN A 41 0.63 -2.58 -11.37
C ASN A 41 1.89 -2.97 -12.15
N LEU A 42 2.78 -3.74 -11.54
CA LEU A 42 4.04 -4.18 -12.15
C LEU A 42 3.73 -5.09 -13.36
N GLY A 43 2.70 -5.91 -13.17
CA GLY A 43 2.30 -6.97 -14.07
C GLY A 43 3.09 -8.23 -13.85
N GLY A 44 2.95 -9.14 -14.79
CA GLY A 44 3.65 -10.41 -14.80
C GLY A 44 3.44 -11.13 -16.13
N PRO A 45 4.25 -12.16 -16.41
CA PRO A 45 4.08 -12.98 -17.60
C PRO A 45 2.76 -13.76 -17.51
N SER A 46 1.94 -13.70 -18.56
CA SER A 46 0.67 -14.44 -18.63
C SER A 46 0.88 -15.89 -19.06
N THR A 47 2.05 -16.20 -19.61
CA THR A 47 2.49 -17.55 -19.98
C THR A 47 4.00 -17.69 -19.71
N LEU A 48 4.49 -18.92 -19.62
CA LEU A 48 5.92 -19.20 -19.45
C LEU A 48 6.81 -18.62 -20.57
N GLY A 49 6.27 -18.54 -21.79
CA GLY A 49 6.96 -17.91 -22.94
C GLY A 49 7.16 -16.40 -22.78
N GLU A 50 6.36 -15.75 -21.93
CA GLU A 50 6.47 -14.30 -21.67
C GLU A 50 7.47 -13.96 -20.55
N VAL A 51 8.04 -14.95 -19.85
CA VAL A 51 8.95 -14.72 -18.71
C VAL A 51 10.20 -13.96 -19.13
N GLU A 52 10.88 -14.36 -20.21
CA GLU A 52 12.07 -13.67 -20.70
C GLU A 52 11.76 -12.24 -21.19
N PRO A 53 10.73 -12.01 -22.05
CA PRO A 53 10.32 -10.66 -22.41
C PRO A 53 9.97 -9.76 -21.22
N PHE A 54 9.30 -10.31 -20.21
CA PHE A 54 8.96 -9.60 -18.97
C PHE A 54 10.22 -9.19 -18.20
N LEU A 55 11.14 -10.13 -17.95
CA LEU A 55 12.42 -9.87 -17.30
C LEU A 55 13.24 -8.83 -18.05
N TYR A 56 13.31 -8.93 -19.39
CA TYR A 56 14.02 -7.97 -20.21
C TYR A 56 13.48 -6.54 -20.01
N ARG A 57 12.16 -6.36 -19.99
CA ARG A 57 11.54 -5.04 -19.75
C ARG A 57 11.84 -4.51 -18.36
N LEU A 58 11.79 -5.37 -17.36
CA LEU A 58 12.11 -5.06 -15.96
C LEU A 58 13.57 -4.59 -15.83
N LEU A 59 14.52 -5.34 -16.40
CA LEU A 59 15.95 -5.02 -16.36
C LEU A 59 16.32 -3.75 -17.14
N MET A 60 15.54 -3.43 -18.17
CA MET A 60 15.72 -2.21 -18.96
C MET A 60 15.27 -0.94 -18.22
N ASP A 61 14.56 -1.04 -17.10
CA ASP A 61 14.05 0.12 -16.38
C ASP A 61 15.09 0.76 -15.45
N PRO A 62 15.54 2.00 -15.75
CA PRO A 62 16.56 2.68 -14.96
C PRO A 62 16.08 3.10 -13.57
N LEU A 63 14.77 3.25 -13.36
CA LEU A 63 14.21 3.61 -12.05
C LEU A 63 14.14 2.40 -11.12
N LEU A 64 14.10 1.19 -11.68
CA LEU A 64 14.09 -0.05 -10.90
C LEU A 64 15.51 -0.56 -10.63
N LEU A 65 16.35 -0.59 -11.66
CA LEU A 65 17.75 -1.01 -11.55
C LEU A 65 18.67 0.10 -12.04
N ASP A 66 19.39 0.68 -11.08
CA ASP A 66 20.44 1.65 -11.33
C ASP A 66 21.73 0.89 -11.65
N VAL A 67 22.09 0.87 -12.93
CA VAL A 67 23.31 0.21 -13.43
C VAL A 67 24.08 1.28 -14.19
N PRO A 68 25.42 1.42 -13.98
CA PRO A 68 26.24 2.48 -14.58
C PRO A 68 26.50 2.28 -16.09
N VAL A 69 25.60 1.59 -16.79
CA VAL A 69 25.68 1.29 -18.22
C VAL A 69 24.45 1.86 -18.93
N GLY A 70 24.68 2.71 -19.93
CA GLY A 70 23.62 3.36 -20.71
C GLY A 70 23.34 2.69 -22.06
N GLY A 71 22.21 3.05 -22.66
CA GLY A 71 21.92 2.81 -24.08
C GLY A 71 22.07 1.35 -24.55
N ARG A 72 22.87 1.14 -25.61
CA ARG A 72 23.04 -0.17 -26.27
C ARG A 72 23.71 -1.21 -25.35
N MET A 73 24.61 -0.78 -24.47
CA MET A 73 25.28 -1.68 -23.52
C MET A 73 24.30 -2.24 -22.50
N ARG A 74 23.41 -1.39 -21.95
CA ARG A 74 22.33 -1.84 -21.08
C ARG A 74 21.40 -2.83 -21.77
N ARG A 75 21.06 -2.57 -23.03
CA ARG A 75 20.23 -3.50 -23.83
C ARG A 75 20.85 -4.89 -23.93
N TRP A 76 22.15 -4.96 -24.22
CA TRP A 76 22.84 -6.25 -24.31
C TRP A 76 22.88 -6.95 -22.95
N LEU A 77 23.28 -6.24 -21.89
CA LEU A 77 23.32 -6.77 -20.53
C LEU A 77 21.95 -7.27 -20.06
N ALA A 78 20.91 -6.46 -20.20
CA ALA A 78 19.55 -6.81 -19.79
C ALA A 78 19.03 -8.03 -20.55
N ARG A 79 19.34 -8.17 -21.84
CA ARG A 79 18.96 -9.35 -22.63
C ARG A 79 19.69 -10.60 -22.15
N SER A 80 21.01 -10.53 -21.95
CA SER A 80 21.80 -11.66 -21.48
C SER A 80 21.36 -12.12 -20.08
N VAL A 81 21.15 -11.18 -19.15
CA VAL A 81 20.69 -11.49 -17.79
C VAL A 81 19.26 -12.03 -17.80
N ALA A 82 18.36 -11.47 -18.62
CA ALA A 82 17.01 -12.00 -18.78
C ALA A 82 17.03 -13.44 -19.28
N TYR A 83 17.83 -13.75 -20.31
CA TYR A 83 17.96 -15.11 -20.84
C TYR A 83 18.47 -16.10 -19.78
N LEU A 84 19.55 -15.75 -19.08
CA LEU A 84 20.14 -16.61 -18.04
C LEU A 84 19.18 -16.88 -16.87
N ARG A 85 18.39 -15.88 -16.47
CA ARG A 85 17.46 -16.00 -15.32
C ARG A 85 16.08 -16.51 -15.70
N ALA A 86 15.72 -16.49 -16.99
CA ALA A 86 14.41 -16.94 -17.44
C ALA A 86 14.17 -18.42 -17.18
N GLY A 87 15.22 -19.27 -17.20
CA GLY A 87 15.10 -20.69 -16.88
C GLY A 87 14.54 -20.91 -15.47
N THR A 88 15.30 -20.49 -14.46
CA THR A 88 14.89 -20.58 -13.04
C THR A 88 13.54 -19.91 -12.77
N LEU A 89 13.30 -18.72 -13.33
CA LEU A 89 12.02 -18.03 -13.09
C LEU A 89 10.83 -18.74 -13.76
N ARG A 90 11.02 -19.44 -14.89
CA ARG A 90 9.97 -20.28 -15.48
C ARG A 90 9.59 -21.42 -14.55
N GLU A 91 10.56 -22.09 -13.94
CA GLU A 91 10.31 -23.16 -12.95
C GLU A 91 9.48 -22.63 -11.76
N HIS A 92 9.81 -21.44 -11.25
CA HIS A 92 9.02 -20.81 -10.19
C HIS A 92 7.57 -20.53 -10.64
N TYR A 93 7.39 -20.03 -11.88
CA TYR A 93 6.05 -19.80 -12.44
C TYR A 93 5.29 -21.11 -12.68
N GLU A 94 5.95 -22.18 -13.13
CA GLU A 94 5.36 -23.51 -13.29
C GLU A 94 4.79 -24.02 -11.98
N LEU A 95 5.54 -23.89 -10.88
CA LEU A 95 5.13 -24.34 -9.55
C LEU A 95 3.92 -23.58 -8.98
N ILE A 96 3.65 -22.36 -9.46
CA ILE A 96 2.47 -21.57 -9.06
C ILE A 96 1.33 -21.58 -10.10
N GLY A 97 1.39 -22.46 -11.10
CA GLY A 97 0.31 -22.65 -12.09
C GLY A 97 0.60 -22.18 -13.52
N GLY A 98 1.87 -21.92 -13.86
CA GLY A 98 2.33 -21.63 -15.22
C GLY A 98 2.18 -20.18 -15.71
N ALA A 99 1.66 -19.29 -14.87
CA ALA A 99 1.44 -17.89 -15.19
C ALA A 99 1.47 -17.01 -13.92
N SER A 100 1.75 -15.72 -14.10
CA SER A 100 1.56 -14.75 -13.02
C SER A 100 0.08 -14.55 -12.72
N PRO A 101 -0.36 -14.61 -11.45
CA PRO A 101 -1.74 -14.31 -11.09
C PRO A 101 -2.05 -12.80 -11.15
N VAL A 102 -1.02 -11.94 -11.22
CA VAL A 102 -1.16 -10.47 -11.14
C VAL A 102 -2.10 -9.90 -12.21
N PRO A 103 -1.97 -10.22 -13.53
CA PRO A 103 -2.88 -9.69 -14.54
C PRO A 103 -4.35 -10.05 -14.31
N ARG A 104 -4.64 -11.26 -13.81
CA ARG A 104 -6.01 -11.69 -13.51
C ARG A 104 -6.54 -10.94 -12.28
N LEU A 105 -5.81 -11.01 -11.18
CA LEU A 105 -6.22 -10.39 -9.90
C LEU A 105 -6.35 -8.86 -10.01
N ALA A 106 -5.48 -8.20 -10.77
CA ALA A 106 -5.57 -6.75 -10.96
C ALA A 106 -6.77 -6.34 -11.83
N ARG A 107 -7.22 -7.19 -12.76
CA ARG A 107 -8.50 -6.98 -13.47
C ARG A 107 -9.69 -7.16 -12.53
N GLU A 108 -9.68 -8.19 -11.69
CA GLU A 108 -10.72 -8.38 -10.67
C GLU A 108 -10.78 -7.20 -9.70
N GLN A 109 -9.63 -6.72 -9.23
CA GLN A 109 -9.53 -5.51 -8.42
C GLN A 109 -10.09 -4.28 -9.15
N ALA A 110 -9.78 -4.10 -10.44
CA ALA A 110 -10.31 -3.00 -11.23
C ALA A 110 -11.84 -3.07 -11.34
N THR A 111 -12.42 -4.24 -11.62
CA THR A 111 -13.88 -4.45 -11.68
C THR A 111 -14.54 -4.11 -10.35
N VAL A 112 -14.07 -4.68 -9.24
CA VAL A 112 -14.69 -4.45 -7.93
C VAL A 112 -14.52 -2.99 -7.48
N LEU A 113 -13.40 -2.35 -7.81
CA LEU A 113 -13.19 -0.92 -7.55
C LEU A 113 -14.12 -0.04 -8.40
N GLN A 114 -14.35 -0.38 -9.66
CA GLN A 114 -15.29 0.36 -10.51
C GLN A 114 -16.69 0.31 -9.93
N ASP A 115 -17.18 -0.89 -9.61
CA ASP A 115 -18.50 -1.08 -9.03
C ASP A 115 -18.65 -0.30 -7.71
N HIS A 116 -17.60 -0.30 -6.88
CA HIS A 116 -17.56 0.48 -5.64
C HIS A 116 -17.62 2.00 -5.91
N LEU A 117 -16.81 2.50 -6.85
CA LEU A 117 -16.75 3.92 -7.18
C LEU A 117 -18.05 4.42 -7.82
N ASP A 118 -18.59 3.67 -8.78
CA ASP A 118 -19.85 3.99 -9.47
C ASP A 118 -21.02 3.97 -8.48
N ALA A 119 -21.17 2.91 -7.69
CA ALA A 119 -22.28 2.81 -6.76
C ALA A 119 -22.24 3.89 -5.67
N ARG A 120 -21.04 4.25 -5.19
CA ARG A 120 -20.91 5.13 -4.02
C ARG A 120 -20.79 6.60 -4.37
N TYR A 121 -20.10 6.93 -5.46
CA TYR A 121 -19.74 8.29 -5.82
C TYR A 121 -20.23 8.67 -7.22
N GLY A 122 -19.92 7.86 -8.24
CA GLY A 122 -20.20 8.16 -9.64
C GLY A 122 -21.69 8.35 -9.94
N GLY A 123 -22.51 7.31 -9.70
CA GLY A 123 -23.95 7.35 -9.93
C GLY A 123 -24.66 8.51 -9.21
N PRO A 124 -24.45 8.71 -7.89
CA PRO A 124 -25.02 9.86 -7.18
C PRO A 124 -24.56 11.23 -7.67
N ALA A 125 -23.38 11.33 -8.29
CA ALA A 125 -22.84 12.57 -8.85
C ALA A 125 -23.18 12.77 -10.34
N GLY A 126 -23.85 11.80 -10.97
CA GLY A 126 -24.06 11.80 -12.43
C GLY A 126 -22.76 11.69 -13.23
N VAL A 127 -21.72 11.07 -12.66
CA VAL A 127 -20.39 10.90 -13.25
C VAL A 127 -20.19 9.42 -13.61
N GLY A 128 -19.71 9.14 -14.82
CA GLY A 128 -19.34 7.78 -15.21
C GLY A 128 -17.92 7.45 -14.76
N VAL A 129 -17.71 6.38 -14.00
CA VAL A 129 -16.36 5.92 -13.64
C VAL A 129 -16.00 4.67 -14.42
N ARG A 130 -14.79 4.64 -14.98
CA ARG A 130 -14.21 3.45 -15.61
C ARG A 130 -12.86 3.15 -15.01
N VAL A 131 -12.64 1.91 -14.57
CA VAL A 131 -11.37 1.50 -13.97
C VAL A 131 -10.62 0.55 -14.88
N TYR A 132 -9.39 0.90 -15.20
CA TYR A 132 -8.50 0.15 -16.10
C TYR A 132 -7.28 -0.35 -15.33
N SER A 133 -6.92 -1.61 -15.53
CA SER A 133 -5.64 -2.13 -15.02
C SER A 133 -4.55 -1.95 -16.06
N ALA A 134 -3.44 -1.29 -15.69
CA ALA A 134 -2.30 -1.04 -16.57
C ALA A 134 -1.02 -1.63 -16.00
N MET A 135 -0.33 -2.44 -16.81
CA MET A 135 0.83 -3.23 -16.40
C MET A 135 2.13 -2.60 -16.90
N ARG A 136 3.06 -2.31 -15.99
CA ARG A 136 4.32 -1.65 -16.34
C ARG A 136 5.22 -2.50 -17.24
N TYR A 137 5.31 -3.81 -16.98
CA TYR A 137 6.18 -4.74 -17.72
C TYR A 137 5.44 -5.91 -18.36
N GLY A 138 4.13 -6.05 -18.12
CA GLY A 138 3.26 -7.08 -18.70
C GLY A 138 2.11 -6.49 -19.52
N ARG A 139 1.19 -7.35 -19.99
CA ARG A 139 -0.03 -6.91 -20.68
C ARG A 139 -1.22 -6.82 -19.70
N PRO A 140 -2.17 -5.89 -19.90
CA PRO A 140 -2.19 -4.83 -20.91
C PRO A 140 -1.22 -3.69 -20.58
N PHE A 141 -0.51 -3.18 -21.59
CA PHE A 141 0.42 -2.07 -21.41
C PHE A 141 -0.31 -0.71 -21.33
N PRO A 142 0.28 0.33 -20.71
CA PRO A 142 -0.37 1.63 -20.56
C PRO A 142 -0.80 2.30 -21.86
N GLU A 143 -0.09 2.09 -22.98
CA GLU A 143 -0.50 2.60 -24.29
C GLU A 143 -1.80 1.96 -24.81
N LYS A 144 -2.01 0.66 -24.54
CA LYS A 144 -3.27 -0.01 -24.90
C LYS A 144 -4.42 0.49 -24.04
N VAL A 145 -4.16 0.67 -22.74
CA VAL A 145 -5.14 1.23 -21.80
C VAL A 145 -5.53 2.65 -22.18
N ALA A 146 -4.57 3.50 -22.59
CA ALA A 146 -4.86 4.84 -23.07
C ALA A 146 -5.76 4.83 -24.33
N ALA A 147 -5.50 3.92 -25.28
CA ALA A 147 -6.37 3.78 -26.45
C ALA A 147 -7.79 3.30 -26.09
N ASP A 148 -7.91 2.41 -25.11
CA ASP A 148 -9.22 1.96 -24.61
C ASP A 148 -9.99 3.09 -23.91
N MET A 149 -9.30 3.89 -23.10
CA MET A 149 -9.87 5.08 -22.47
C MET A 149 -10.36 6.12 -23.48
N GLU A 150 -9.60 6.33 -24.56
CA GLU A 150 -10.01 7.22 -25.65
C GLU A 150 -11.26 6.70 -26.36
N ALA A 151 -11.33 5.39 -26.65
CA ALA A 151 -12.49 4.76 -27.25
C ALA A 151 -13.74 4.80 -26.35
N ASP A 152 -13.55 4.74 -25.03
CA ASP A 152 -14.61 4.85 -24.03
C ASP A 152 -15.07 6.30 -23.76
N GLY A 153 -14.41 7.29 -24.37
CA GLY A 153 -14.74 8.71 -24.24
C GLY A 153 -14.40 9.28 -22.86
N VAL A 154 -13.26 8.86 -22.27
CA VAL A 154 -12.77 9.40 -21.00
C VAL A 154 -12.37 10.87 -21.13
N ASP A 155 -12.88 11.70 -20.21
CA ASP A 155 -12.62 13.14 -20.15
C ASP A 155 -11.48 13.48 -19.20
N LYS A 156 -11.45 12.81 -18.04
CA LYS A 156 -10.58 13.14 -16.89
C LYS A 156 -9.94 11.86 -16.34
N VAL A 157 -8.69 11.94 -15.87
CA VAL A 157 -7.90 10.75 -15.49
C VAL A 157 -7.39 10.81 -14.05
N VAL A 158 -7.54 9.70 -13.33
CA VAL A 158 -6.90 9.48 -12.02
C VAL A 158 -5.92 8.31 -12.11
N LEU A 159 -4.65 8.56 -11.81
CA LEU A 159 -3.63 7.52 -11.75
C LEU A 159 -3.56 6.94 -10.34
N VAL A 160 -3.79 5.64 -10.20
CA VAL A 160 -3.84 4.93 -8.92
C VAL A 160 -2.80 3.80 -8.93
N PRO A 161 -1.59 4.03 -8.43
CA PRO A 161 -0.62 2.95 -8.26
C PRO A 161 -1.12 1.91 -7.24
N SER A 162 -1.09 0.62 -7.58
CA SER A 162 -1.40 -0.48 -6.66
C SER A 162 -0.32 -0.74 -5.60
N TYR A 163 0.52 0.27 -5.32
CA TYR A 163 1.58 0.24 -4.31
C TYR A 163 1.19 1.19 -3.17
N PRO A 164 0.91 0.69 -1.95
CA PRO A 164 0.51 1.54 -0.84
C PRO A 164 1.59 2.55 -0.47
N GLN A 165 2.85 2.11 -0.50
CA GLN A 165 4.04 2.91 -0.24
C GLN A 165 4.63 3.40 -1.57
N TYR A 166 4.87 4.70 -1.67
CA TYR A 166 5.60 5.24 -2.82
C TYR A 166 7.05 4.74 -2.84
N ALA A 167 7.48 4.23 -4.00
CA ALA A 167 8.88 3.98 -4.32
C ALA A 167 9.19 4.44 -5.75
N ALA A 168 10.41 4.90 -6.00
CA ALA A 168 10.84 5.36 -7.32
C ALA A 168 10.77 4.23 -8.37
N GLY A 169 11.20 3.01 -8.01
CA GLY A 169 11.21 1.86 -8.91
C GLY A 169 9.84 1.27 -9.24
N THR A 170 8.79 1.62 -8.48
CA THR A 170 7.42 1.13 -8.72
C THR A 170 6.52 2.26 -9.19
N THR A 171 5.98 3.05 -8.27
CA THR A 171 5.10 4.19 -8.56
C THR A 171 5.80 5.21 -9.44
N GLY A 172 7.04 5.60 -9.11
CA GLY A 172 7.80 6.55 -9.91
C GLY A 172 7.99 6.09 -11.35
N SER A 173 8.32 4.82 -11.57
CA SER A 173 8.45 4.24 -12.90
C SER A 173 7.13 4.24 -13.70
N ALA A 174 6.01 3.86 -13.07
CA ALA A 174 4.71 3.88 -13.73
C ALA A 174 4.31 5.29 -14.18
N LEU A 175 4.50 6.28 -13.31
CA LEU A 175 4.22 7.68 -13.60
C LEU A 175 5.14 8.24 -14.68
N ALA A 176 6.44 7.92 -14.62
CA ALA A 176 7.41 8.31 -15.65
C ALA A 176 7.00 7.76 -17.02
N TYR A 177 6.57 6.50 -17.07
CA TYR A 177 6.11 5.86 -18.30
C TYR A 177 4.85 6.55 -18.87
N TRP A 178 3.85 6.82 -18.02
CA TRP A 178 2.63 7.52 -18.43
C TRP A 178 2.92 8.94 -18.95
N LYS A 179 3.84 9.67 -18.31
CA LYS A 179 4.29 10.99 -18.76
C LYS A 179 4.99 10.91 -20.12
N ALA A 180 5.89 9.93 -20.28
CA ALA A 180 6.62 9.73 -21.53
C ALA A 180 5.70 9.37 -22.70
N LEU A 181 4.60 8.63 -22.47
CA LEU A 181 3.59 8.38 -23.50
C LEU A 181 2.96 9.68 -23.99
N GLY A 182 2.60 10.58 -23.08
CA GLY A 182 2.03 11.89 -23.42
C GLY A 182 3.01 12.76 -24.19
N ALA A 183 4.28 12.82 -23.76
CA ALA A 183 5.34 13.58 -24.44
C ALA A 183 5.62 13.10 -25.87
N ARG A 184 5.24 11.85 -26.19
CA ARG A 184 5.41 11.24 -27.51
C ARG A 184 4.15 11.27 -28.37
N GLY A 185 3.03 11.80 -27.85
CA GLY A 185 1.74 11.74 -28.53
C GLY A 185 1.15 10.33 -28.61
N GLU A 186 1.61 9.39 -27.77
CA GLU A 186 1.09 8.01 -27.69
C GLU A 186 -0.11 7.89 -26.74
N ARG A 187 -0.62 9.02 -26.21
CA ARG A 187 -1.91 9.13 -25.51
C ARG A 187 -2.48 10.54 -25.66
N PRO A 188 -3.81 10.72 -25.56
CA PRO A 188 -4.43 12.04 -25.43
C PRO A 188 -3.96 12.83 -24.20
N SER A 189 -4.13 14.15 -24.28
CA SER A 189 -3.81 15.09 -23.20
C SER A 189 -5.03 15.31 -22.29
N TRP A 190 -5.27 14.36 -21.38
CA TRP A 190 -6.32 14.49 -20.36
C TRP A 190 -5.88 15.35 -19.16
N PRO A 191 -6.79 16.14 -18.56
CA PRO A 191 -6.67 16.56 -17.17
C PRO A 191 -6.43 15.35 -16.27
N THR A 192 -5.30 15.34 -15.55
CA THR A 192 -4.82 14.17 -14.82
C THR A 192 -4.49 14.52 -13.36
N THR A 193 -4.87 13.64 -12.44
CA THR A 193 -4.42 13.64 -11.04
C THR A 193 -3.85 12.28 -10.64
N VAL A 194 -3.15 12.21 -9.51
CA VAL A 194 -2.44 11.01 -9.04
C VAL A 194 -2.72 10.76 -7.56
N VAL A 195 -2.97 9.51 -7.20
CA VAL A 195 -2.94 9.05 -5.80
C VAL A 195 -1.47 8.82 -5.39
N PRO A 196 -0.88 9.66 -4.52
CA PRO A 196 0.55 9.59 -4.24
C PRO A 196 0.93 8.40 -3.35
N GLU A 197 0.08 8.03 -2.40
CA GLU A 197 0.23 6.93 -1.47
C GLU A 197 -1.06 6.72 -0.67
N TYR A 198 -1.24 5.54 -0.08
CA TYR A 198 -2.37 5.24 0.83
C TYR A 198 -2.01 4.24 1.93
N ALA A 199 -0.69 4.01 2.16
CA ALA A 199 -0.18 3.08 3.16
C ALA A 199 -0.65 3.30 4.60
N ALA A 200 -1.13 4.50 4.93
CA ALA A 200 -1.67 4.83 6.26
C ALA A 200 -3.19 5.10 6.24
N ASN A 201 -3.89 4.71 5.16
CA ASN A 201 -5.35 4.72 5.15
C ASN A 201 -5.87 3.71 6.20
N PRO A 202 -6.79 4.10 7.09
CA PRO A 202 -7.29 3.22 8.16
C PRO A 202 -7.89 1.90 7.66
N LYS A 203 -8.61 1.91 6.54
CA LYS A 203 -9.18 0.69 5.95
C LYS A 203 -8.13 -0.22 5.34
N TYR A 204 -7.07 0.35 4.75
CA TYR A 204 -5.90 -0.45 4.33
C TYR A 204 -5.23 -1.12 5.54
N VAL A 205 -5.02 -0.36 6.62
CA VAL A 205 -4.42 -0.87 7.86
C VAL A 205 -5.28 -1.99 8.47
N GLN A 206 -6.59 -1.80 8.51
CA GLN A 206 -7.52 -2.81 9.00
C GLN A 206 -7.55 -4.05 8.09
N ALA A 207 -7.54 -3.88 6.75
CA ALA A 207 -7.49 -5.01 5.82
C ALA A 207 -6.22 -5.87 6.02
N VAL A 208 -5.06 -5.24 6.27
CA VAL A 208 -3.84 -5.98 6.61
C VAL A 208 -3.99 -6.71 7.95
N SER A 209 -4.61 -6.08 8.94
CA SER A 209 -4.91 -6.71 10.23
C SER A 209 -5.80 -7.94 10.08
N GLU A 210 -6.87 -7.84 9.28
CA GLU A 210 -7.79 -8.95 9.03
C GLU A 210 -7.08 -10.10 8.30
N ARG A 211 -6.18 -9.83 7.33
CA ARG A 211 -5.33 -10.87 6.71
C ARG A 211 -4.38 -11.55 7.71
N ILE A 212 -3.88 -10.81 8.69
CA ILE A 212 -3.08 -11.39 9.77
C ILE A 212 -3.96 -12.34 10.58
N ASP A 213 -5.15 -11.90 11.00
CA ASP A 213 -6.06 -12.72 11.82
C ASP A 213 -6.50 -13.99 11.08
N GLU A 214 -6.82 -13.90 9.79
CA GLU A 214 -7.10 -15.03 8.91
C GLU A 214 -5.93 -16.04 8.88
N ALA A 215 -4.70 -15.57 8.66
CA ALA A 215 -3.53 -16.44 8.60
C ALA A 215 -3.20 -17.06 9.96
N LEU A 216 -3.41 -16.33 11.06
CA LEU A 216 -3.25 -16.86 12.41
C LEU A 216 -4.19 -18.05 12.67
N GLN A 217 -5.35 -18.11 12.01
CA GLN A 217 -6.24 -19.26 12.13
C GLN A 217 -5.63 -20.57 11.61
N ARG A 218 -4.61 -20.50 10.74
CA ARG A 218 -3.93 -21.68 10.18
C ARG A 218 -2.90 -22.29 11.15
N PHE A 219 -2.44 -21.52 12.14
CA PHE A 219 -1.62 -22.07 13.22
C PHE A 219 -2.46 -22.90 14.20
N PRO A 220 -1.89 -23.98 14.76
CA PRO A 220 -2.51 -24.71 15.85
C PRO A 220 -2.86 -23.78 17.02
N ARG A 221 -4.02 -24.00 17.66
CA ARG A 221 -4.52 -23.13 18.73
C ARG A 221 -3.50 -22.90 19.86
N HIS A 222 -2.75 -23.94 20.23
CA HIS A 222 -1.81 -23.90 21.35
C HIS A 222 -0.54 -23.07 21.08
N VAL A 223 -0.14 -22.88 19.81
CA VAL A 223 1.01 -22.04 19.45
C VAL A 223 0.60 -20.65 18.95
N ARG A 224 -0.70 -20.44 18.71
CA ARG A 224 -1.20 -19.25 18.04
C ARG A 224 -0.77 -17.99 18.76
N GLU A 225 -0.76 -17.97 20.09
CA GLU A 225 -0.37 -16.83 20.95
C GLU A 225 1.13 -16.49 20.88
N GLU A 226 1.98 -17.44 20.51
CA GLU A 226 3.45 -17.32 20.48
C GLU A 226 4.00 -16.84 19.13
N VAL A 227 3.14 -16.76 18.09
CA VAL A 227 3.55 -16.41 16.72
C VAL A 227 4.16 -15.02 16.66
N ALA A 228 5.39 -14.94 16.16
CA ALA A 228 6.06 -13.69 15.82
C ALA A 228 5.72 -13.25 14.39
N LEU A 229 5.52 -11.94 14.19
CA LEU A 229 5.20 -11.38 12.87
C LEU A 229 6.47 -10.88 12.15
N VAL A 230 6.66 -11.26 10.89
CA VAL A 230 7.72 -10.72 10.02
C VAL A 230 7.07 -9.97 8.86
N PHE A 231 7.07 -8.64 8.93
CA PHE A 231 6.60 -7.80 7.84
C PHE A 231 7.68 -7.73 6.76
N SER A 232 7.44 -8.41 5.64
CA SER A 232 8.37 -8.50 4.52
C SER A 232 7.98 -7.51 3.43
N ALA A 233 8.92 -6.65 3.03
CA ALA A 233 8.77 -5.70 1.94
C ALA A 233 9.82 -5.95 0.86
N HIS A 234 9.51 -5.69 -0.42
CA HIS A 234 10.55 -5.74 -1.45
C HIS A 234 11.67 -4.75 -1.14
N GLY A 235 12.92 -5.16 -1.29
CA GLY A 235 14.06 -4.29 -1.16
C GLY A 235 14.07 -3.18 -2.22
N SER A 236 14.75 -2.09 -1.91
CA SER A 236 15.11 -1.05 -2.86
C SER A 236 16.59 -0.82 -2.74
N VAL A 237 17.24 -0.37 -3.81
CA VAL A 237 18.64 0.07 -3.74
C VAL A 237 18.70 1.20 -2.70
N PHE A 238 19.50 0.98 -1.67
CA PHE A 238 19.74 1.95 -0.60
C PHE A 238 20.97 2.76 -0.97
N ASP A 239 20.77 4.06 -1.13
CA ASP A 239 21.87 5.01 -1.30
C ASP A 239 21.89 5.95 -0.09
N ALA A 240 22.82 5.68 0.82
CA ALA A 240 23.00 6.46 2.04
C ALA A 240 23.52 7.89 1.77
N GLN A 241 24.20 8.10 0.63
CA GLN A 241 24.94 9.34 0.33
C GLN A 241 24.34 10.14 -0.84
N GLY A 242 23.37 9.58 -1.57
CA GLY A 242 22.73 10.22 -2.73
C GLY A 242 21.66 11.27 -2.41
N PRO A 243 21.37 12.17 -3.36
CA PRO A 243 20.41 13.27 -3.18
C PRO A 243 18.99 12.73 -2.91
N ARG A 244 18.44 13.04 -1.73
CA ARG A 244 17.01 13.06 -1.33
C ARG A 244 16.06 12.04 -1.99
N LYS A 245 16.45 10.78 -2.20
CA LYS A 245 15.49 9.71 -2.54
C LYS A 245 14.43 9.62 -1.41
N PRO A 246 13.11 9.63 -1.72
CA PRO A 246 12.07 9.43 -0.72
C PRO A 246 12.31 8.08 -0.06
N PRO A 247 12.46 8.02 1.27
CA PRO A 247 12.83 6.78 1.93
C PRO A 247 11.62 5.86 1.93
N TYR A 248 11.49 5.03 0.89
CA TYR A 248 10.52 3.94 0.83
C TYR A 248 10.56 3.10 2.12
N CYS A 249 11.75 2.90 2.71
CA CYS A 249 11.90 2.29 4.03
C CYS A 249 11.15 3.04 5.16
N CYS A 250 11.13 4.38 5.17
CA CYS A 250 10.32 5.13 6.13
C CYS A 250 8.82 4.87 5.92
N HIS A 251 8.35 4.77 4.68
CA HIS A 251 6.94 4.47 4.40
C HIS A 251 6.60 3.06 4.87
N VAL A 252 7.46 2.06 4.60
CA VAL A 252 7.29 0.69 5.09
C VAL A 252 7.25 0.65 6.61
N HIS A 253 8.26 1.18 7.30
CA HIS A 253 8.29 1.20 8.78
C HIS A 253 7.11 1.95 9.37
N SER A 254 6.71 3.07 8.76
CA SER A 254 5.51 3.80 9.18
C SER A 254 4.24 2.98 8.96
N THR A 255 4.14 2.18 7.90
CA THR A 255 3.00 1.29 7.64
C THR A 255 2.90 0.23 8.72
N VAL A 256 4.01 -0.46 8.98
CA VAL A 256 4.10 -1.53 9.98
C VAL A 256 3.74 -1.00 11.37
N ASP A 257 4.28 0.15 11.78
CA ASP A 257 3.93 0.76 13.06
C ASP A 257 2.44 1.10 13.16
N ARG A 258 1.77 1.52 12.07
CA ARG A 258 0.31 1.75 12.06
C ARG A 258 -0.50 0.47 12.18
N VAL A 259 -0.11 -0.58 11.48
CA VAL A 259 -0.74 -1.91 11.60
C VAL A 259 -0.60 -2.41 13.04
N MET A 260 0.61 -2.36 13.60
CA MET A 260 0.82 -2.84 14.97
C MET A 260 0.17 -1.94 16.02
N GLN A 261 0.04 -0.62 15.78
CA GLN A 261 -0.75 0.26 16.65
C GLN A 261 -2.24 -0.09 16.63
N HIS A 262 -2.82 -0.32 15.45
CA HIS A 262 -4.22 -0.72 15.30
C HIS A 262 -4.51 -2.04 16.04
N ARG A 263 -3.55 -2.98 16.00
CA ARG A 263 -3.61 -4.25 16.72
C ARG A 263 -3.27 -4.18 18.21
N GLY A 264 -3.01 -2.98 18.76
CA GLY A 264 -2.61 -2.82 20.16
C GLY A 264 -1.24 -3.42 20.51
N ARG A 265 -0.39 -3.70 19.50
CA ARG A 265 0.90 -4.40 19.62
C ARG A 265 0.77 -5.73 20.35
N ASP A 266 -0.22 -6.51 19.96
CA ASP A 266 -0.61 -7.81 20.50
C ASP A 266 0.48 -8.89 20.47
N ARG A 267 1.57 -8.71 19.71
CA ARG A 267 2.64 -9.71 19.55
C ARG A 267 3.97 -9.13 19.08
N PRO A 268 5.09 -9.87 19.26
CA PRO A 268 6.39 -9.49 18.73
C PRO A 268 6.36 -9.37 17.20
N PHE A 269 7.04 -8.35 16.67
CA PHE A 269 7.17 -8.17 15.24
C PHE A 269 8.56 -7.67 14.83
N ARG A 270 8.90 -7.90 13.55
CA ARG A 270 10.08 -7.38 12.87
C ARG A 270 9.71 -6.89 11.47
N THR A 271 10.44 -5.91 10.96
CA THR A 271 10.39 -5.49 9.56
C THR A 271 11.62 -6.03 8.85
N ALA A 272 11.43 -6.66 7.70
CA ALA A 272 12.50 -7.20 6.87
C ALA A 272 12.31 -6.78 5.40
N PHE A 273 13.40 -6.82 4.65
CA PHE A 273 13.40 -6.47 3.24
C PHE A 273 13.88 -7.65 2.38
N GLN A 274 13.24 -7.88 1.24
CA GLN A 274 13.64 -8.94 0.32
C GLN A 274 14.77 -8.42 -0.58
N SER A 275 15.92 -9.08 -0.56
CA SER A 275 17.02 -8.73 -1.47
C SER A 275 16.60 -8.98 -2.90
N LEU A 276 16.72 -7.96 -3.75
CA LEU A 276 16.57 -8.11 -5.19
C LEU A 276 17.91 -8.57 -5.78
N MET A 277 17.99 -8.55 -7.11
CA MET A 277 19.11 -9.09 -7.87
C MET A 277 20.27 -8.10 -7.95
N GLY A 278 21.49 -8.54 -7.64
CA GLY A 278 22.74 -7.84 -7.99
C GLY A 278 23.54 -7.33 -6.79
N PRO A 279 24.74 -6.76 -7.05
CA PRO A 279 25.74 -6.43 -6.03
C PRO A 279 25.44 -5.13 -5.25
N ASN A 280 24.24 -4.58 -5.41
CA ASN A 280 23.89 -3.29 -4.81
C ASN A 280 23.68 -3.41 -3.28
N HIS A 281 23.88 -2.30 -2.57
CA HIS A 281 23.51 -2.20 -1.16
C HIS A 281 21.97 -2.16 -1.04
N TRP A 282 21.38 -3.30 -0.67
CA TRP A 282 19.94 -3.42 -0.44
C TRP A 282 19.57 -2.96 0.97
N LEU A 283 18.28 -2.69 1.17
CA LEU A 283 17.73 -2.48 2.51
C LEU A 283 17.89 -3.76 3.34
N THR A 284 18.27 -3.60 4.60
CA THR A 284 18.47 -4.69 5.57
C THR A 284 17.64 -4.44 6.84
N PRO A 285 17.38 -5.47 7.66
CA PRO A 285 17.78 -6.87 7.51
C PRO A 285 17.02 -7.61 6.40
N SER A 286 17.60 -8.71 5.90
CA SER A 286 16.89 -9.56 4.92
C SER A 286 15.80 -10.40 5.60
N THR A 287 14.81 -10.88 4.83
CA THR A 287 13.76 -11.77 5.39
C THR A 287 14.34 -13.08 5.93
N PRO A 288 15.22 -13.80 5.20
CA PRO A 288 15.92 -14.97 5.74
C PRO A 288 16.72 -14.68 7.03
N ASP A 289 17.52 -13.62 7.05
CA ASP A 289 18.34 -13.28 8.23
C ASP A 289 17.47 -12.94 9.45
N THR A 290 16.34 -12.27 9.22
CA THR A 290 15.39 -11.93 10.28
C THR A 290 14.76 -13.19 10.88
N ILE A 291 14.44 -14.19 10.04
CA ILE A 291 13.89 -15.47 10.49
C ILE A 291 14.94 -16.27 11.27
N ALA A 292 16.17 -16.34 10.77
CA ALA A 292 17.27 -16.99 11.47
C ALA A 292 17.49 -16.36 12.86
N ALA A 293 17.52 -15.02 12.94
CA ALA A 293 17.66 -14.31 14.21
C ALA A 293 16.49 -14.55 15.18
N LEU A 294 15.26 -14.68 14.68
CA LEU A 294 14.10 -15.05 15.52
C LEU A 294 14.21 -16.47 16.05
N ALA A 295 14.69 -17.41 15.23
CA ALA A 295 14.92 -18.79 15.64
C ALA A 295 16.01 -18.89 16.73
N GLU A 296 17.12 -18.15 16.58
CA GLU A 296 18.16 -18.02 17.59
C GLU A 296 17.64 -17.41 18.91
N GLN A 297 16.65 -16.52 18.83
CA GLN A 297 15.94 -15.96 19.99
C GLN A 297 14.91 -16.93 20.62
N GLY A 298 14.78 -18.14 20.08
CA GLY A 298 13.90 -19.20 20.60
C GLY A 298 12.48 -19.18 20.05
N HIS A 299 12.15 -18.31 19.09
CA HIS A 299 10.85 -18.36 18.44
C HIS A 299 10.72 -19.61 17.56
N ARG A 300 9.58 -20.30 17.67
CA ARG A 300 9.27 -21.50 16.87
C ARG A 300 8.13 -21.31 15.88
N ALA A 301 7.38 -20.22 16.00
CA ALA A 301 6.24 -19.92 15.15
C ALA A 301 6.37 -18.53 14.53
N VAL A 302 6.33 -18.45 13.19
CA VAL A 302 6.53 -17.21 12.43
C VAL A 302 5.44 -17.05 11.36
N LEU A 303 4.80 -15.88 11.35
CA LEU A 303 3.90 -15.47 10.28
C LEU A 303 4.56 -14.34 9.46
N VAL A 304 4.80 -14.59 8.18
CA VAL A 304 5.31 -13.59 7.25
C VAL A 304 4.15 -12.81 6.62
N VAL A 305 4.25 -11.48 6.65
CA VAL A 305 3.23 -10.55 6.14
C VAL A 305 3.83 -9.72 5.00
N PRO A 306 3.51 -9.99 3.72
CA PRO A 306 3.93 -9.15 2.60
C PRO A 306 3.26 -7.78 2.70
N ILE A 307 4.02 -6.73 3.02
CA ILE A 307 3.44 -5.41 3.36
C ILE A 307 3.54 -4.37 2.23
N ALA A 308 4.31 -4.67 1.18
CA ALA A 308 4.63 -3.74 0.10
C ALA A 308 3.88 -4.01 -1.22
N PHE A 309 3.18 -5.15 -1.32
CA PHE A 309 2.40 -5.54 -2.50
C PHE A 309 1.05 -6.08 -2.04
N VAL A 310 0.00 -5.63 -2.72
CA VAL A 310 -1.40 -5.92 -2.36
C VAL A 310 -2.01 -7.08 -3.13
N THR A 311 -1.35 -7.53 -4.19
CA THR A 311 -1.81 -8.61 -5.07
C THR A 311 -0.89 -9.81 -4.91
N ASP A 312 -1.45 -11.01 -4.80
CA ASP A 312 -0.63 -12.23 -4.83
C ASP A 312 0.23 -12.27 -6.11
N HIS A 313 1.49 -12.65 -5.95
CA HIS A 313 2.48 -12.71 -7.03
C HIS A 313 3.56 -13.76 -6.70
N VAL A 314 4.46 -14.02 -7.65
CA VAL A 314 5.47 -15.08 -7.53
C VAL A 314 6.34 -14.92 -6.28
N ASN A 315 6.74 -13.69 -5.92
CA ASN A 315 7.58 -13.49 -4.74
C ASN A 315 6.85 -13.75 -3.41
N VAL A 316 5.52 -13.83 -3.41
CA VAL A 316 4.74 -14.25 -2.23
C VAL A 316 4.50 -15.75 -2.28
N ARG A 317 4.04 -16.26 -3.44
CA ARG A 317 3.61 -17.65 -3.59
C ARG A 317 4.76 -18.65 -3.73
N TYR A 318 5.94 -18.18 -4.12
CA TYR A 318 7.15 -18.99 -4.28
C TYR A 318 8.23 -18.52 -3.31
N ASP A 319 8.80 -17.32 -3.50
CA ASP A 319 9.97 -16.91 -2.72
C ASP A 319 9.71 -16.95 -1.19
N LEU A 320 8.54 -16.47 -0.74
CA LEU A 320 8.20 -16.52 0.69
C LEU A 320 7.64 -17.87 1.14
N ASP A 321 6.72 -18.45 0.39
CA ASP A 321 5.98 -19.64 0.83
C ASP A 321 6.75 -20.96 0.62
N VAL A 322 7.75 -20.96 -0.26
CA VAL A 322 8.61 -22.11 -0.59
C VAL A 322 10.03 -21.88 -0.07
N ASP A 323 10.78 -20.93 -0.65
CA ASP A 323 12.22 -20.78 -0.34
C ASP A 323 12.46 -20.32 1.11
N VAL A 324 11.72 -19.31 1.56
CA VAL A 324 11.84 -18.81 2.94
C VAL A 324 11.27 -19.79 3.95
N ARG A 325 10.24 -20.58 3.60
CA ARG A 325 9.72 -21.66 4.44
C ARG A 325 10.77 -22.74 4.66
N GLU A 326 11.47 -23.15 3.61
CA GLU A 326 12.57 -24.11 3.70
C GLU A 326 13.68 -23.58 4.61
N THR A 327 14.07 -22.31 4.42
CA THR A 327 15.05 -21.64 5.27
C THR A 327 14.59 -21.59 6.74
N ALA A 328 13.33 -21.22 6.99
CA ALA A 328 12.75 -21.18 8.33
C ALA A 328 12.82 -22.55 9.02
N SER A 329 12.45 -23.61 8.29
CA SER A 329 12.49 -24.99 8.78
C SER A 329 13.93 -25.42 9.13
N ALA A 330 14.90 -25.08 8.28
CA ALA A 330 16.32 -25.37 8.50
C ALA A 330 16.88 -24.68 9.76
N HIS A 331 16.35 -23.51 10.12
CA HIS A 331 16.73 -22.79 11.35
C HIS A 331 15.91 -23.19 12.59
N GLY A 332 14.97 -24.14 12.46
CA GLY A 332 14.18 -24.66 13.59
C GLY A 332 12.90 -23.88 13.89
N ILE A 333 12.32 -23.21 12.91
CA ILE A 333 10.93 -22.73 12.97
C ILE A 333 10.00 -23.90 12.66
N ASP A 334 9.22 -24.32 13.65
CA ASP A 334 8.30 -25.46 13.55
C ASP A 334 7.00 -25.10 12.83
N TYR A 335 6.55 -23.84 12.97
CA TYR A 335 5.31 -23.35 12.37
C TYR A 335 5.56 -22.10 11.54
N PHE A 336 5.28 -22.18 10.25
CA PHE A 336 5.51 -21.08 9.31
C PHE A 336 4.30 -20.87 8.42
N GLU A 337 3.89 -19.62 8.25
CA GLU A 337 2.79 -19.24 7.37
C GLU A 337 3.10 -17.91 6.68
N VAL A 338 2.48 -17.68 5.52
CA VAL A 338 2.53 -16.40 4.79
C VAL A 338 1.10 -15.89 4.59
N THR A 339 0.80 -14.63 4.94
CA THR A 339 -0.54 -14.07 4.68
C THR A 339 -0.80 -14.02 3.17
N ALA A 340 -2.06 -14.23 2.76
CA ALA A 340 -2.45 -13.94 1.38
C ALA A 340 -2.35 -12.44 1.09
N GLY A 341 -2.17 -12.08 -0.19
CA GLY A 341 -2.34 -10.69 -0.63
C GLY A 341 -3.74 -10.15 -0.29
N LEU A 342 -3.87 -8.82 -0.27
CA LEU A 342 -5.17 -8.19 -0.08
C LEU A 342 -6.13 -8.56 -1.21
N ASN A 343 -5.65 -8.66 -2.45
CA ASN A 343 -6.45 -9.00 -3.64
C ASN A 343 -7.71 -8.12 -3.67
N THR A 344 -8.90 -8.70 -3.69
CA THR A 344 -10.19 -7.98 -3.67
C THR A 344 -10.79 -7.79 -2.28
N HIS A 345 -9.97 -7.80 -1.22
CA HIS A 345 -10.44 -7.59 0.16
C HIS A 345 -11.33 -6.34 0.24
N PRO A 346 -12.57 -6.41 0.79
CA PRO A 346 -13.52 -5.30 0.74
C PRO A 346 -12.96 -3.98 1.28
N LEU A 347 -12.37 -4.00 2.48
CA LEU A 347 -11.74 -2.81 3.07
C LEU A 347 -10.58 -2.25 2.23
N PHE A 348 -9.87 -3.10 1.48
CA PHE A 348 -8.81 -2.63 0.58
C PHE A 348 -9.41 -1.90 -0.63
N ILE A 349 -10.48 -2.43 -1.23
CA ILE A 349 -11.20 -1.75 -2.31
C ILE A 349 -11.75 -0.41 -1.83
N GLU A 350 -12.33 -0.36 -0.63
CA GLU A 350 -12.78 0.89 -0.03
C GLU A 350 -11.63 1.88 0.21
N ALA A 351 -10.46 1.41 0.64
CA ALA A 351 -9.27 2.26 0.80
C ALA A 351 -8.80 2.86 -0.54
N LEU A 352 -8.81 2.07 -1.63
CA LEU A 352 -8.52 2.56 -2.98
C LEU A 352 -9.57 3.57 -3.46
N GLY A 353 -10.85 3.33 -3.16
CA GLY A 353 -11.95 4.24 -3.45
C GLY A 353 -11.76 5.58 -2.74
N GLU A 354 -11.51 5.55 -1.43
CA GLU A 354 -11.23 6.75 -0.62
C GLU A 354 -10.00 7.52 -1.13
N ALA A 355 -8.94 6.82 -1.52
CA ALA A 355 -7.74 7.43 -2.07
C ALA A 355 -7.96 8.08 -3.44
N THR A 356 -8.76 7.45 -4.28
CA THR A 356 -9.17 8.01 -5.58
C THR A 356 -10.01 9.27 -5.37
N MET A 357 -11.05 9.18 -4.55
CA MET A 357 -11.97 10.30 -4.31
C MET A 357 -11.33 11.48 -3.60
N ALA A 358 -10.33 11.24 -2.74
CA ALA A 358 -9.55 12.30 -2.12
C ALA A 358 -8.81 13.19 -3.13
N GLN A 359 -8.61 12.74 -4.37
CA GLN A 359 -7.96 13.50 -5.44
C GLN A 359 -8.94 14.21 -6.39
N LEU A 360 -10.25 14.04 -6.17
CA LEU A 360 -11.31 14.58 -7.02
C LEU A 360 -12.15 15.60 -6.25
N ASP A 361 -12.59 16.64 -6.95
CA ASP A 361 -13.62 17.55 -6.49
C ASP A 361 -14.88 17.26 -7.30
N VAL A 362 -15.73 16.38 -6.75
CA VAL A 362 -16.97 15.91 -7.37
C VAL A 362 -18.17 16.69 -6.84
N PRO A 363 -19.26 16.81 -7.62
CA PRO A 363 -20.43 17.63 -7.28
C PRO A 363 -21.34 16.99 -6.22
N ILE A 364 -20.76 16.32 -5.23
CA ILE A 364 -21.44 15.67 -4.10
C ILE A 364 -20.60 15.76 -2.84
N ASP A 365 -21.23 15.70 -1.66
CA ASP A 365 -20.51 15.52 -0.40
C ASP A 365 -20.02 14.07 -0.27
N THR A 366 -18.76 13.85 -0.67
CA THR A 366 -18.10 12.54 -0.60
C THR A 366 -18.04 11.98 0.82
N ASN A 367 -17.99 12.83 1.86
CA ASN A 367 -17.90 12.38 3.25
C ASN A 367 -19.24 11.86 3.77
N GLN A 368 -20.36 12.47 3.38
CA GLN A 368 -21.70 11.93 3.67
C GLN A 368 -21.95 10.59 2.98
N ARG A 369 -21.30 10.38 1.83
CA ARG A 369 -21.32 9.13 1.08
C ARG A 369 -20.25 8.14 1.55
N ARG A 370 -19.77 8.23 2.78
CA ARG A 370 -18.99 7.14 3.40
C ARG A 370 -19.86 6.39 4.39
N HIS A 371 -20.23 5.16 4.02
CA HIS A 371 -20.81 4.18 4.93
C HIS A 371 -19.90 2.98 4.76
N GLY A 372 -19.15 2.66 5.81
CA GLY A 372 -18.37 1.43 5.88
C GLY A 372 -19.01 0.53 6.93
N GLY A 373 -19.04 -0.77 6.68
CA GLY A 373 -19.35 -1.76 7.71
C GLY A 373 -18.29 -1.83 8.84
N ASP A 374 -17.29 -0.95 8.79
CA ASP A 374 -16.15 -0.84 9.71
C ASP A 374 -16.42 0.05 10.93
N GLY A 375 -17.53 0.80 10.97
CA GLY A 375 -17.84 1.75 12.05
C GLY A 375 -16.91 2.97 12.14
N HIS A 376 -15.92 3.09 11.24
CA HIS A 376 -14.87 4.12 11.29
C HIS A 376 -14.96 5.15 10.16
N ALA A 377 -15.80 4.93 9.16
CA ALA A 377 -15.98 5.80 8.00
C ALA A 377 -16.22 7.31 8.32
N GLN A 378 -16.72 7.65 9.51
CA GLN A 378 -16.97 9.04 9.94
C GLN A 378 -15.86 9.64 10.83
N THR A 379 -14.79 8.89 11.14
CA THR A 379 -13.77 9.32 12.10
C THR A 379 -12.70 10.27 11.51
N TYR A 380 -12.69 10.46 10.18
CA TYR A 380 -11.79 11.39 9.49
C TYR A 380 -12.41 11.88 8.18
N PRO A 381 -12.19 13.14 7.74
CA PRO A 381 -12.65 13.62 6.45
C PRO A 381 -11.71 13.18 5.31
N LEU A 382 -12.25 12.87 4.13
CA LEU A 382 -11.46 12.77 2.90
C LEU A 382 -10.95 14.16 2.53
N ARG A 383 -9.62 14.26 2.37
CA ARG A 383 -8.93 15.49 2.02
C ARG A 383 -7.85 15.18 1.00
N PRO A 384 -7.42 16.18 0.20
CA PRO A 384 -6.34 15.99 -0.74
C PRO A 384 -5.09 15.56 0.02
N LEU A 385 -4.58 14.38 -0.31
CA LEU A 385 -3.47 13.75 0.41
C LEU A 385 -2.28 14.70 0.55
N GLN A 386 -1.98 15.51 -0.44
CA GLN A 386 -0.87 16.47 -0.43
C GLN A 386 -0.95 17.47 0.74
N GLN A 387 -2.15 17.76 1.25
CA GLN A 387 -2.42 18.67 2.37
C GLN A 387 -2.33 18.00 3.74
N LEU A 388 -2.29 16.66 3.79
CA LEU A 388 -2.25 15.91 5.04
C LEU A 388 -0.82 15.84 5.62
N PRO A 389 -0.66 15.97 6.95
CA PRO A 389 0.64 15.92 7.60
C PRO A 389 1.26 14.52 7.50
N ARG A 390 2.60 14.44 7.50
CA ARG A 390 3.30 13.15 7.54
C ARG A 390 3.30 12.54 8.94
N HIS A 391 3.33 11.22 9.02
CA HIS A 391 3.54 10.51 10.27
C HIS A 391 5.02 10.56 10.70
N LYS A 392 5.27 10.57 12.02
CA LYS A 392 6.63 10.38 12.55
C LYS A 392 6.93 8.89 12.48
N VAL A 393 8.10 8.50 11.98
CA VAL A 393 8.41 7.08 11.80
C VAL A 393 8.80 6.49 13.15
N THR A 394 8.10 5.46 13.61
CA THR A 394 8.28 4.82 14.94
C THR A 394 8.05 5.73 16.15
N ARG A 395 8.07 5.15 17.36
CA ARG A 395 7.98 5.88 18.65
C ARG A 395 9.15 6.85 18.86
N ASP A 396 10.34 6.53 18.35
CA ASP A 396 11.56 7.33 18.53
C ASP A 396 11.68 8.46 17.48
N GLY A 397 10.71 8.54 16.57
CA GLY A 397 10.55 9.63 15.63
C GLY A 397 11.37 9.49 14.34
N ALA A 398 12.27 8.52 14.23
CA ALA A 398 13.11 8.28 13.05
C ALA A 398 12.96 6.86 12.48
N CYS A 399 13.24 6.71 11.19
CA CYS A 399 13.31 5.39 10.54
C CYS A 399 14.55 4.63 11.02
N PRO A 400 14.43 3.38 11.48
CA PRO A 400 15.57 2.60 11.97
C PRO A 400 16.59 2.27 10.86
N THR A 401 16.16 2.28 9.59
CA THR A 401 17.05 1.97 8.46
C THR A 401 17.82 3.19 7.94
N CYS A 402 17.24 4.39 7.97
CA CYS A 402 17.86 5.56 7.33
C CYS A 402 17.92 6.82 8.21
N GLY A 403 17.41 6.79 9.44
CA GLY A 403 17.40 7.91 10.38
C GLY A 403 16.45 9.07 10.01
N ARG A 404 15.74 9.01 8.87
CA ARG A 404 14.88 10.10 8.39
C ARG A 404 13.47 10.03 8.99
N GLN A 405 12.82 11.20 9.10
CA GLN A 405 11.46 11.36 9.64
C GLN A 405 10.42 11.62 8.53
N TRP A 406 10.34 10.72 7.55
CA TRP A 406 9.48 10.86 6.35
C TRP A 406 8.46 9.71 6.26
N GLY A 407 7.56 9.62 7.24
CA GLY A 407 6.50 8.60 7.24
C GLY A 407 5.40 8.87 6.20
N ALA A 408 4.52 7.88 6.04
CA ALA A 408 3.32 7.99 5.24
C ALA A 408 2.37 9.07 5.80
N ARG A 409 1.57 9.69 4.95
CA ARG A 409 0.64 10.76 5.35
C ARG A 409 -0.48 10.26 6.26
N ARG A 410 -0.85 11.08 7.24
CA ARG A 410 -1.90 10.78 8.22
C ARG A 410 -3.26 11.09 7.63
N TRP A 411 -4.11 10.07 7.57
CA TRP A 411 -5.51 10.19 7.14
C TRP A 411 -6.43 10.65 8.26
N THR A 412 -6.03 10.37 9.50
CA THR A 412 -6.73 10.80 10.72
C THR A 412 -6.03 12.00 11.34
N HIS A 413 -6.80 12.88 12.00
CA HIS A 413 -6.21 13.92 12.83
C HIS A 413 -5.41 13.28 13.98
N PRO A 414 -4.28 13.89 14.42
CA PRO A 414 -3.60 13.43 15.62
C PRO A 414 -4.56 13.54 16.81
N ASP A 415 -5.00 12.39 17.28
CA ASP A 415 -5.64 12.08 18.55
C ASP A 415 -6.43 13.24 19.19
N ARG A 416 -7.74 13.29 18.91
CA ARG A 416 -8.64 13.63 20.00
C ARG A 416 -8.62 12.39 20.90
N PRO A 417 -8.15 12.48 22.17
CA PRO A 417 -8.15 11.32 23.04
C PRO A 417 -9.56 10.75 23.05
N THR A 418 -9.67 9.46 22.75
CA THR A 418 -10.88 8.68 22.98
C THR A 418 -11.30 9.00 24.40
N GLN A 419 -12.40 9.76 24.57
CA GLN A 419 -13.03 9.83 25.87
C GLN A 419 -13.39 8.38 26.17
N SER A 420 -12.61 7.78 27.06
CA SER A 420 -13.04 6.58 27.76
C SER A 420 -14.45 6.87 28.22
N ALA A 421 -15.35 5.93 27.95
CA ALA A 421 -16.62 5.85 28.64
C ALA A 421 -16.29 5.73 30.12
N THR A 422 -16.07 6.87 30.78
CA THR A 422 -16.19 7.01 32.20
C THR A 422 -17.67 6.85 32.44
N ALA A 423 -18.05 5.60 32.70
CA ALA A 423 -19.20 5.30 33.52
C ALA A 423 -19.09 6.22 34.74
N THR A 424 -19.84 7.31 34.71
CA THR A 424 -20.14 8.06 35.91
C THR A 424 -21.18 7.21 36.62
N ASP A 425 -20.69 6.25 37.40
CA ASP A 425 -21.38 5.80 38.59
C ASP A 425 -21.67 7.06 39.40
N ARG A 426 -22.91 7.55 39.31
CA ARG A 426 -23.45 8.48 40.29
C ARG A 426 -23.68 7.67 41.57
N PRO A 427 -23.01 7.98 42.68
CA PRO A 427 -23.46 7.49 43.97
C PRO A 427 -24.79 8.18 44.27
N ALA A 428 -25.80 7.39 44.64
CA ALA A 428 -27.05 7.90 45.15
C ALA A 428 -26.78 8.82 46.36
N SER A 429 -27.33 10.03 46.34
CA SER A 429 -27.29 10.95 47.48
C SER A 429 -28.08 10.37 48.65
N PRO A 430 -27.56 10.41 49.89
CA PRO A 430 -28.31 10.02 51.08
C PRO A 430 -29.31 11.13 51.48
N PRO A 431 -30.36 10.80 52.25
CA PRO A 431 -31.43 11.73 52.57
C PRO A 431 -31.00 12.80 53.57
N ASP A 432 -31.47 14.02 53.33
CA ASP A 432 -31.33 15.20 54.19
C ASP A 432 -31.83 14.94 55.61
N GLU A 433 -30.97 15.16 56.61
CA GLU A 433 -31.40 15.40 57.98
C GLU A 433 -30.60 16.54 58.61
N ARG A 434 -31.36 17.54 59.10
CA ARG A 434 -31.03 18.54 60.14
C ARG A 434 -30.36 19.84 59.70
N SER A 435 -31.21 20.83 59.42
CA SER A 435 -30.94 22.24 59.68
C SER A 435 -31.66 22.69 60.95
N SER A 436 -30.92 23.01 62.00
CA SER A 436 -31.28 24.00 63.04
C SER A 436 -30.03 24.22 63.90
N PRO A 437 -29.65 25.48 64.14
CA PRO A 437 -30.20 26.13 65.33
C PRO A 437 -30.47 27.63 65.12
N LEU A 438 -31.41 28.18 65.89
CA LEU A 438 -31.14 29.32 66.78
C LEU A 438 -32.35 29.58 67.69
N ALA A 439 -32.00 30.03 68.88
CA ALA A 439 -32.82 30.10 70.07
C ALA A 439 -33.52 31.46 70.22
N GLU A 440 -34.27 31.55 71.34
CA GLU A 440 -34.88 32.72 71.99
C GLU A 440 -36.31 33.04 71.54
N SER A 441 -37.28 33.29 72.43
CA SER A 441 -37.42 33.16 73.88
C SER A 441 -38.88 33.50 74.24
N ARG A 442 -39.30 33.07 75.44
CA ARG A 442 -40.41 33.63 76.27
C ARG A 442 -41.85 33.32 75.80
N SER A 443 -42.69 32.53 76.47
CA SER A 443 -43.10 32.34 77.89
C SER A 443 -44.50 32.89 78.14
N LYS A 444 -45.26 32.12 78.95
CA LYS A 444 -46.55 32.40 79.63
C LYS A 444 -47.80 32.06 78.82
N GLU A 445 -48.88 31.51 79.38
CA GLU A 445 -49.24 30.90 80.67
C GLU A 445 -50.64 30.27 80.41
N ASP A 446 -50.85 29.02 80.83
CA ASP A 446 -52.06 28.27 81.27
C ASP A 446 -53.45 28.95 81.35
N PRO A 447 -54.57 28.20 81.56
CA PRO A 447 -54.73 26.73 81.73
C PRO A 447 -55.63 26.02 80.72
#